data_AF-A0A7S0TS96-F1
#
_entry.id   AF-A0A7S0TS96-F1
#
_cell.length_a   1.000
_cell.length_b   1.000
_cell.length_c   1.000
_cell.angle_alpha   90.00
_cell.angle_beta   90.00
_cell.angle_gamma   90.00
#
_symmetry.space_group_name_H-M   'P 1'
#
loop_
_entity.id
_entity.type
_entity.pdbx_description
1 polymer ?
#
loop_
_entity_poly.entity_id
_entity_poly.type
_entity_poly.pdbx_seq_one_letter_code
_entity_poly.pdbx_strand_id
1 'polypeptide(L)'
;MLHGLLSELRLTPATLFPLSLVFLAPLLLIIVIRLARRKDCVAFFHPYCNDGGGGERVLWCAVQATLKARPSASVVIYTGDAVSKSDILTKAEARFGLKVEGARVRLVRLRCRAVVEPRFYPVFTLLGQSLGTVVLALEALLKVVPEVFIDTMGCAFTYPVARLVFGCRVACYTHYPTISTDMLSLVERREESYNNRGAISRSALLSRAKLAYYRLFAGAYGVAGRCADSVMCNSAWTAAHIRDIWGVEAAVVFPPCNTEALQGIGLGGR
;
A
#
# COMPACT_ATOMS: atom_id res chain seq x y z
N MET A 1 -32.91 -23.87 28.08
CA MET A 1 -32.86 -22.39 27.95
C MET A 1 -32.58 -21.93 26.50
N LEU A 2 -31.61 -22.48 25.77
CA LEU A 2 -31.37 -22.11 24.35
C LEU A 2 -32.54 -22.45 23.40
N HIS A 3 -33.24 -23.56 23.62
CA HIS A 3 -34.34 -24.02 22.76
C HIS A 3 -35.57 -23.08 22.79
N GLY A 4 -35.78 -22.36 23.90
CA GLY A 4 -36.87 -21.38 24.04
C GLY A 4 -36.52 -20.02 23.45
N LEU A 5 -35.23 -19.66 23.40
CA LEU A 5 -34.78 -18.39 22.80
C LEU A 5 -34.91 -18.40 21.26
N LEU A 6 -34.73 -19.57 20.64
CA LEU A 6 -34.85 -19.73 19.18
C LEU A 6 -36.31 -19.85 18.70
N SER A 7 -37.24 -20.28 19.56
CA SER A 7 -38.68 -20.36 19.21
C SER A 7 -39.38 -19.00 19.21
N GLU A 8 -38.79 -17.97 19.82
CA GLU A 8 -39.34 -16.60 19.83
C GLU A 8 -38.91 -15.74 18.63
N LEU A 9 -37.87 -16.14 17.89
CA LEU A 9 -37.51 -15.52 16.61
C LEU A 9 -38.40 -16.07 15.48
N ARG A 10 -39.63 -15.54 15.39
CA ARG A 10 -40.49 -15.76 14.21
C ARG A 10 -39.91 -14.98 13.01
N LEU A 11 -39.03 -15.61 12.25
CA LEU A 11 -38.54 -15.10 10.95
C LEU A 11 -39.69 -15.12 9.93
N THR A 12 -40.46 -14.04 9.87
CA THR A 12 -41.52 -13.82 8.89
C THR A 12 -40.94 -13.35 7.55
N PRO A 13 -41.63 -13.53 6.40
CA PRO A 13 -41.18 -12.98 5.12
C PRO A 13 -40.88 -11.46 5.16
N ALA A 14 -41.64 -10.72 5.99
CA ALA A 14 -41.45 -9.29 6.21
C ALA A 14 -40.16 -8.92 6.97
N THR A 15 -39.59 -9.85 7.76
CA THR A 15 -38.29 -9.66 8.45
C THR A 15 -37.13 -10.27 7.67
N LEU A 16 -37.37 -11.35 6.92
CA LEU A 16 -36.39 -11.98 6.03
C LEU A 16 -36.05 -11.10 4.81
N PHE A 17 -37.02 -10.38 4.24
CA PHE A 17 -36.80 -9.50 3.09
C PHE A 17 -35.80 -8.35 3.36
N PRO A 18 -35.95 -7.51 4.41
CA PRO A 18 -34.96 -6.48 4.72
C PRO A 18 -33.62 -7.06 5.16
N LEU A 19 -33.59 -8.20 5.88
CA LEU A 19 -32.34 -8.90 6.18
C LEU A 19 -31.62 -9.33 4.90
N SER A 20 -32.35 -9.86 3.91
CA SER A 20 -31.77 -10.27 2.64
C SER A 20 -31.18 -9.08 1.87
N LEU A 21 -31.80 -7.90 1.92
CA LEU A 21 -31.25 -6.68 1.31
C LEU A 21 -29.94 -6.23 1.98
N VAL A 22 -29.81 -6.38 3.30
CA VAL A 22 -28.57 -6.04 4.05
C VAL A 22 -27.37 -6.88 3.58
N PHE A 23 -27.59 -8.13 3.16
CA PHE A 23 -26.51 -9.00 2.69
C PHE A 23 -26.36 -9.03 1.15
N LEU A 24 -27.47 -8.97 0.41
CA LEU A 24 -27.48 -9.05 -1.05
C LEU A 24 -27.08 -7.74 -1.71
N ALA A 25 -27.46 -6.58 -1.16
CA ALA A 25 -27.13 -5.29 -1.78
C ALA A 25 -25.61 -4.99 -1.79
N PRO A 26 -24.85 -5.22 -0.69
CA PRO A 26 -23.39 -5.10 -0.72
C PRO A 26 -22.73 -6.11 -1.67
N LEU A 27 -23.24 -7.34 -1.73
CA LEU A 27 -22.73 -8.36 -2.63
C LEU A 27 -22.95 -7.95 -4.09
N LEU A 28 -24.15 -7.47 -4.44
CA LEU A 28 -24.47 -6.96 -5.77
C LEU A 28 -23.61 -5.75 -6.11
N LEU A 29 -23.41 -4.82 -5.16
CA LEU A 29 -22.53 -3.68 -5.35
C LEU A 29 -21.08 -4.11 -5.63
N ILE A 30 -20.56 -5.08 -4.89
CA ILE A 30 -19.21 -5.63 -5.15
C ILE A 30 -19.15 -6.25 -6.56
N ILE A 31 -20.17 -6.99 -6.97
CA ILE A 31 -20.25 -7.56 -8.33
C ILE A 31 -20.21 -6.43 -9.37
N VAL A 32 -21.06 -5.40 -9.23
CA VAL A 32 -21.12 -4.26 -10.15
C VAL A 32 -19.78 -3.50 -10.20
N ILE A 33 -19.14 -3.26 -9.06
CA ILE A 33 -17.82 -2.63 -8.98
C ILE A 33 -16.77 -3.46 -9.74
N ARG A 34 -16.79 -4.79 -9.56
CA ARG A 34 -15.84 -5.69 -10.21
C ARG A 34 -16.06 -5.80 -11.73
N LEU A 35 -17.28 -5.56 -12.21
CA LEU A 35 -17.57 -5.47 -13.64
C LEU A 35 -16.91 -4.25 -14.30
N ALA A 36 -16.63 -3.17 -13.54
CA ALA A 36 -15.92 -2.00 -14.03
C ALA A 36 -14.40 -2.19 -14.18
N ARG A 37 -13.87 -3.38 -13.80
CA ARG A 37 -12.45 -3.70 -13.89
C ARG A 37 -11.97 -3.72 -15.34
N ARG A 38 -10.92 -2.95 -15.61
CA ARG A 38 -10.30 -2.83 -16.92
C ARG A 38 -9.25 -3.92 -17.11
N LYS A 39 -9.42 -4.76 -18.14
CA LYS A 39 -8.38 -5.70 -18.59
C LYS A 39 -7.18 -4.93 -19.16
N ASP A 40 -6.00 -5.53 -19.08
CA ASP A 40 -4.74 -4.94 -19.57
C ASP A 40 -4.48 -3.54 -18.99
N CYS A 41 -4.87 -3.33 -17.73
CA CYS A 41 -4.65 -2.09 -16.99
C CYS A 41 -3.84 -2.41 -15.74
N VAL A 42 -2.63 -1.87 -15.68
CA VAL A 42 -1.75 -1.95 -14.51
C VAL A 42 -1.72 -0.59 -13.85
N ALA A 43 -2.13 -0.51 -12.59
CA ALA A 43 -2.11 0.75 -11.85
C ALA A 43 -1.09 0.71 -10.72
N PHE A 44 -0.33 1.80 -10.59
CA PHE A 44 0.59 2.03 -9.49
C PHE A 44 -0.04 2.99 -8.48
N PHE A 45 -0.11 2.58 -7.22
CA PHE A 45 -0.50 3.43 -6.11
C PHE A 45 0.72 4.14 -5.55
N HIS A 46 0.89 5.41 -5.96
CA HIS A 46 2.03 6.22 -5.56
C HIS A 46 1.64 7.71 -5.47
N PRO A 47 1.03 8.15 -4.34
CA PRO A 47 0.52 9.50 -4.18
C PRO A 47 1.54 10.65 -4.32
N TYR A 48 2.84 10.33 -4.27
CA TYR A 48 3.98 11.25 -4.30
C TYR A 48 4.94 10.91 -5.45
N CYS A 49 4.45 10.85 -6.68
CA CYS A 49 5.23 10.38 -7.83
C CYS A 49 6.26 11.39 -8.36
N ASN A 50 6.29 12.60 -7.78
CA ASN A 50 7.06 13.74 -8.27
C ASN A 50 8.05 14.33 -7.24
N ASP A 51 8.25 13.76 -6.05
CA ASP A 51 9.15 14.38 -5.04
C ASP A 51 10.63 14.21 -5.44
N GLY A 52 10.97 13.14 -6.18
CA GLY A 52 12.30 12.88 -6.73
C GLY A 52 13.20 12.02 -5.84
N GLY A 53 12.58 11.25 -4.93
CA GLY A 53 13.24 10.32 -4.02
C GLY A 53 13.46 8.91 -4.60
N GLY A 54 13.92 8.00 -3.73
CA GLY A 54 14.20 6.62 -4.11
C GLY A 54 12.96 5.78 -4.44
N GLY A 55 11.80 6.11 -3.84
CA GLY A 55 10.55 5.41 -4.10
C GLY A 55 10.03 5.67 -5.52
N GLU A 56 10.17 6.90 -5.99
CA GLU A 56 9.78 7.32 -7.34
C GLU A 56 10.69 6.71 -8.38
N ARG A 57 11.98 6.57 -8.07
CA ARG A 57 12.90 5.83 -8.93
C ARG A 57 12.43 4.39 -9.16
N VAL A 58 12.01 3.70 -8.09
CA VAL A 58 11.43 2.36 -8.18
C VAL A 58 10.15 2.39 -9.00
N LEU A 59 9.24 3.33 -8.74
CA LEU A 59 8.00 3.51 -9.50
C LEU A 59 8.30 3.62 -11.01
N TRP A 60 9.15 4.56 -11.42
CA TRP A 60 9.40 4.82 -12.83
C TRP A 60 10.13 3.68 -13.52
N CYS A 61 11.02 2.98 -12.81
CA CYS A 61 11.65 1.76 -13.31
C CYS A 61 10.62 0.65 -13.52
N ALA A 62 9.70 0.45 -12.56
CA ALA A 62 8.63 -0.53 -12.66
C ALA A 62 7.62 -0.20 -13.77
N VAL A 63 7.29 1.08 -13.96
CA VAL A 63 6.45 1.57 -15.07
C VAL A 63 7.11 1.23 -16.41
N GLN A 64 8.40 1.56 -16.58
CA GLN A 64 9.13 1.28 -17.81
C GLN A 64 9.20 -0.23 -18.09
N ALA A 65 9.51 -1.04 -17.08
CA ALA A 65 9.52 -2.49 -17.18
C ALA A 65 8.14 -3.06 -17.57
N THR A 66 7.07 -2.51 -17.01
CA THR A 66 5.69 -2.92 -17.31
C THR A 66 5.33 -2.61 -18.76
N LEU A 67 5.63 -1.39 -19.21
CA LEU A 67 5.36 -0.94 -20.58
C LEU A 67 6.12 -1.76 -21.63
N LYS A 68 7.33 -2.25 -21.30
CA LYS A 68 8.14 -3.13 -22.14
C LYS A 68 7.64 -4.58 -22.13
N ALA A 69 7.33 -5.12 -20.96
CA ALA A 69 6.90 -6.51 -20.80
C ALA A 69 5.46 -6.75 -21.28
N ARG A 70 4.61 -5.71 -21.29
CA ARG A 70 3.21 -5.78 -21.73
C ARG A 70 2.89 -4.66 -22.72
N PRO A 71 3.18 -4.85 -24.01
CA PRO A 71 2.97 -3.82 -25.03
C PRO A 71 1.52 -3.34 -25.16
N SER A 72 0.54 -4.22 -24.92
CA SER A 72 -0.90 -3.91 -24.95
C SER A 72 -1.41 -3.23 -23.67
N ALA A 73 -0.64 -3.26 -22.58
CA ALA A 73 -1.13 -2.76 -21.29
C ALA A 73 -1.11 -1.23 -21.23
N SER A 74 -2.19 -0.68 -20.69
CA SER A 74 -2.25 0.70 -20.23
C SER A 74 -1.72 0.79 -18.80
N VAL A 75 -0.98 1.86 -18.50
CA VAL A 75 -0.46 2.14 -17.16
C VAL A 75 -1.20 3.32 -16.55
N VAL A 76 -1.68 3.12 -15.33
CA VAL A 76 -2.27 4.16 -14.50
C VAL A 76 -1.35 4.45 -13.33
N ILE A 77 -1.21 5.72 -12.95
CA ILE A 77 -0.54 6.11 -11.71
C ILE A 77 -1.53 6.93 -10.90
N TYR A 78 -1.89 6.44 -9.71
CA TYR A 78 -2.68 7.19 -8.76
C TYR A 78 -1.76 8.13 -7.99
N THR A 79 -1.90 9.43 -8.22
CA THR A 79 -1.02 10.46 -7.65
C THR A 79 -1.82 11.64 -7.11
N GLY A 80 -1.37 12.24 -6.00
CA GLY A 80 -1.91 13.53 -5.53
C GLY A 80 -1.15 14.74 -6.03
N ASP A 81 -0.15 14.56 -6.90
CA ASP A 81 0.60 15.68 -7.48
C ASP A 81 -0.29 16.52 -8.40
N ALA A 82 -0.18 17.85 -8.30
CA ALA A 82 -0.94 18.78 -9.14
C ALA A 82 -0.19 19.16 -10.45
N VAL A 83 1.10 18.85 -10.55
CA VAL A 83 1.98 19.20 -11.67
C VAL A 83 1.58 18.47 -12.97
N SER A 84 1.85 19.02 -14.15
CA SER A 84 1.45 18.41 -15.44
C SER A 84 2.12 17.04 -15.68
N LYS A 85 1.51 16.20 -16.55
CA LYS A 85 2.09 14.88 -16.89
C LYS A 85 3.46 15.02 -17.56
N SER A 86 3.60 15.98 -18.47
CA SER A 86 4.86 16.24 -19.17
C SER A 86 5.97 16.59 -18.19
N ASP A 87 5.70 17.50 -17.23
CA ASP A 87 6.72 17.92 -16.26
C ASP A 87 7.15 16.78 -15.35
N ILE A 88 6.20 15.94 -14.92
CA ILE A 88 6.51 14.75 -14.10
C ILE A 88 7.42 13.79 -14.87
N LEU A 89 7.12 13.53 -16.15
CA LEU A 89 7.94 12.65 -16.99
C LEU A 89 9.32 13.26 -17.26
N THR A 90 9.40 14.56 -17.55
CA THR A 90 10.65 15.30 -17.72
C THR A 90 11.50 15.25 -16.45
N LYS A 91 10.88 15.43 -15.27
CA LYS A 91 11.58 15.32 -13.99
C LYS A 91 12.09 13.90 -13.74
N ALA A 92 11.29 12.88 -14.06
CA ALA A 92 11.71 11.49 -13.92
C ALA A 92 12.91 11.15 -14.83
N GLU A 93 12.91 11.63 -16.07
CA GLU A 93 14.04 11.47 -17.00
C GLU A 93 15.27 12.22 -16.48
N ALA A 94 15.14 13.50 -16.11
CA ALA A 94 16.25 14.30 -15.61
C ALA A 94 16.84 13.77 -14.29
N ARG A 95 16.00 13.26 -13.38
CA ARG A 95 16.42 12.80 -12.05
C ARG A 95 16.96 11.37 -12.05
N PHE A 96 16.40 10.49 -12.89
CA PHE A 96 16.67 9.05 -12.82
C PHE A 96 17.26 8.47 -14.11
N GLY A 97 17.30 9.24 -15.21
CA GLY A 97 17.69 8.74 -16.53
C GLY A 97 16.64 7.81 -17.17
N LEU A 98 15.39 7.86 -16.69
CA LEU A 98 14.33 6.94 -17.10
C LEU A 98 13.39 7.61 -18.10
N LYS A 99 13.62 7.36 -19.39
CA LYS A 99 12.71 7.80 -20.46
C LYS A 99 11.50 6.87 -20.54
N VAL A 100 10.32 7.44 -20.32
CA VAL A 100 9.05 6.70 -20.27
C VAL A 100 8.12 7.17 -21.39
N GLU A 101 7.58 6.22 -22.14
CA GLU A 101 6.60 6.49 -23.20
C GLU A 101 5.26 6.97 -22.61
N GLY A 102 5.10 8.28 -22.53
CA GLY A 102 3.94 8.90 -21.88
C GLY A 102 2.58 8.65 -22.52
N ALA A 103 2.51 8.13 -23.75
CA ALA A 103 1.25 7.86 -24.48
C ALA A 103 0.37 6.83 -23.76
N ARG A 104 0.99 5.79 -23.18
CA ARG A 104 0.29 4.70 -22.46
C ARG A 104 0.18 4.93 -20.96
N VAL A 105 0.69 6.06 -20.46
CA VAL A 105 0.67 6.43 -19.05
C VAL A 105 -0.41 7.48 -18.78
N ARG A 106 -1.35 7.13 -17.89
CA ARG A 106 -2.39 8.03 -17.40
C ARG A 106 -2.19 8.33 -15.92
N LEU A 107 -2.15 9.62 -15.58
CA LEU A 107 -2.16 10.06 -14.19
C LEU A 107 -3.61 10.22 -13.71
N VAL A 108 -3.99 9.50 -12.66
CA VAL A 108 -5.27 9.66 -11.98
C VAL A 108 -5.04 10.50 -10.73
N ARG A 109 -5.58 11.72 -10.74
CA ARG A 109 -5.35 12.72 -9.69
C ARG A 109 -6.21 12.45 -8.46
N LEU A 110 -5.57 12.32 -7.31
CA LEU A 110 -6.19 12.13 -6.01
C LEU A 110 -6.27 13.47 -5.28
N ARG A 111 -7.44 13.78 -4.72
CA ARG A 111 -7.71 15.04 -4.00
C ARG A 111 -7.45 14.87 -2.51
N CYS A 112 -7.62 13.67 -1.98
CA CYS A 112 -7.52 13.40 -0.55
C CYS A 112 -6.10 13.06 -0.10
N ARG A 113 -5.03 13.39 -0.85
CA ARG A 113 -3.65 13.05 -0.46
C ARG A 113 -3.29 13.55 0.95
N ALA A 114 -3.84 14.67 1.40
CA ALA A 114 -3.58 15.22 2.73
C ALA A 114 -3.90 14.22 3.87
N VAL A 115 -4.87 13.31 3.68
CA VAL A 115 -5.29 12.37 4.74
C VAL A 115 -4.22 11.32 5.08
N VAL A 116 -3.12 11.22 4.34
CA VAL A 116 -2.00 10.34 4.70
C VAL A 116 -0.87 11.06 5.45
N GLU A 117 -0.99 12.38 5.65
CA GLU A 117 0.06 13.17 6.27
C GLU A 117 0.07 12.97 7.79
N PRO A 118 1.25 12.75 8.41
CA PRO A 118 1.35 12.41 9.83
C PRO A 118 0.89 13.53 10.76
N ARG A 119 0.89 14.79 10.30
CA ARG A 119 0.45 15.95 11.10
C ARG A 119 -1.00 15.86 11.58
N PHE A 120 -1.85 15.10 10.88
CA PHE A 120 -3.24 14.89 11.27
C PHE A 120 -3.40 13.79 12.34
N TYR A 121 -2.32 13.09 12.69
CA TYR A 121 -2.34 11.94 13.59
C TYR A 121 -1.24 12.06 14.67
N PRO A 122 -1.34 13.02 15.60
CA PRO A 122 -0.33 13.22 16.65
C PRO A 122 -0.26 12.06 17.66
N VAL A 123 -1.32 11.24 17.74
CA VAL A 123 -1.41 10.03 18.55
C VAL A 123 -1.89 8.90 17.65
N PHE A 124 -1.37 7.67 17.87
CA PHE A 124 -1.66 6.50 17.02
C PHE A 124 -1.38 6.74 15.53
N THR A 125 -0.28 7.43 15.22
CA THR A 125 0.10 7.85 13.87
C THR A 125 0.06 6.71 12.85
N LEU A 126 0.59 5.52 13.19
CA LEU A 126 0.58 4.37 12.28
C LEU A 126 -0.83 3.96 11.88
N LEU A 127 -1.76 3.87 12.85
CA LEU A 127 -3.16 3.55 12.58
C LEU A 127 -3.83 4.64 11.76
N GLY A 128 -3.66 5.90 12.18
CA GLY A 128 -4.24 7.05 11.49
C GLY A 128 -3.82 7.14 10.03
N GLN A 129 -2.51 7.08 9.75
CA GLN A 129 -2.00 7.08 8.37
C GLN A 129 -2.47 5.86 7.59
N SER A 130 -2.49 4.66 8.20
CA SER A 130 -2.97 3.44 7.54
C SER A 130 -4.43 3.56 7.10
N LEU A 131 -5.31 4.10 7.96
CA LEU A 131 -6.70 4.40 7.61
C LEU A 131 -6.79 5.49 6.54
N GLY A 132 -5.92 6.50 6.59
CA GLY A 132 -5.79 7.50 5.53
C GLY A 132 -5.47 6.88 4.17
N THR A 133 -4.56 5.90 4.12
CA THR A 133 -4.23 5.20 2.86
C THR A 133 -5.41 4.39 2.32
N VAL A 134 -6.25 3.81 3.19
CA VAL A 134 -7.49 3.12 2.81
C VAL A 134 -8.45 4.09 2.12
N VAL A 135 -8.68 5.27 2.70
CA VAL A 135 -9.53 6.31 2.08
C VAL A 135 -8.98 6.72 0.71
N LEU A 136 -7.66 6.90 0.62
CA LEU A 136 -7.00 7.30 -0.62
C LEU A 136 -7.06 6.20 -1.70
N ALA A 137 -6.95 4.93 -1.31
CA ALA A 137 -7.12 3.78 -2.21
C ALA A 137 -8.57 3.63 -2.68
N LEU A 138 -9.55 3.88 -1.82
CA LEU A 138 -10.96 3.94 -2.21
C LEU A 138 -11.17 5.05 -3.26
N GLU A 139 -10.65 6.26 -3.03
CA GLU A 139 -10.70 7.35 -4.02
C GLU A 139 -10.07 6.94 -5.36
N ALA A 140 -8.91 6.28 -5.32
CA ALA A 140 -8.20 5.81 -6.50
C ALA A 140 -9.00 4.78 -7.30
N LEU A 141 -9.46 3.72 -6.63
CA LEU A 141 -10.12 2.58 -7.24
C LEU A 141 -11.54 2.92 -7.73
N LEU A 142 -12.25 3.85 -7.08
CA LEU A 142 -13.52 4.38 -7.59
C LEU A 142 -13.37 5.16 -8.90
N LYS A 143 -12.19 5.73 -9.19
CA LYS A 143 -11.93 6.44 -10.45
C LYS A 143 -11.55 5.49 -11.59
N VAL A 144 -10.68 4.53 -11.30
CA VAL A 144 -10.25 3.50 -12.26
C VAL A 144 -10.03 2.21 -11.50
N VAL A 145 -10.71 1.13 -11.90
CA VAL A 145 -10.49 -0.21 -11.37
C VAL A 145 -9.54 -0.97 -12.30
N PRO A 146 -8.29 -1.25 -11.89
CA PRO A 146 -7.30 -1.91 -12.74
C PRO A 146 -7.39 -3.43 -12.64
N GLU A 147 -6.80 -4.14 -13.60
CA GLU A 147 -6.59 -5.58 -13.48
C GLU A 147 -5.55 -5.89 -12.41
N VAL A 148 -4.43 -5.15 -12.41
CA VAL A 148 -3.34 -5.27 -11.46
C VAL A 148 -3.16 -3.94 -10.72
N PHE A 149 -3.22 -4.00 -9.40
CA PHE A 149 -2.92 -2.91 -8.49
C PHE A 149 -1.55 -3.15 -7.86
N ILE A 150 -0.62 -2.22 -8.07
CA ILE A 150 0.75 -2.30 -7.58
C ILE A 150 0.99 -1.19 -6.56
N ASP A 151 1.31 -1.55 -5.32
CA ASP A 151 1.74 -0.60 -4.30
C ASP A 151 3.26 -0.48 -4.27
N THR A 152 3.76 0.75 -4.42
CA THR A 152 5.20 1.07 -4.37
C THR A 152 5.55 2.00 -3.21
N MET A 153 4.60 2.22 -2.28
CA MET A 153 4.76 3.06 -1.10
C MET A 153 4.81 2.26 0.21
N GLY A 154 4.35 1.00 0.21
CA GLY A 154 4.26 0.16 1.41
C GLY A 154 2.97 0.35 2.21
N CYS A 155 1.89 0.74 1.55
CA CYS A 155 0.58 0.98 2.14
C CYS A 155 -0.27 -0.30 2.16
N ALA A 156 0.13 -1.31 2.95
CA ALA A 156 -0.50 -2.64 2.91
C ALA A 156 -1.99 -2.69 3.25
N PHE A 157 -2.49 -1.75 4.05
CA PHE A 157 -3.92 -1.64 4.37
C PHE A 157 -4.79 -1.33 3.15
N THR A 158 -4.21 -0.94 2.02
CA THR A 158 -4.92 -0.79 0.74
C THR A 158 -5.22 -2.13 0.05
N TYR A 159 -4.50 -3.20 0.38
CA TYR A 159 -4.57 -4.48 -0.36
C TYR A 159 -5.91 -5.20 -0.19
N PRO A 160 -6.51 -5.28 1.02
CA PRO A 160 -7.85 -5.84 1.18
C PRO A 160 -8.89 -5.06 0.37
N VAL A 161 -8.77 -3.74 0.26
CA VAL A 161 -9.67 -2.92 -0.54
C VAL A 161 -9.53 -3.30 -2.02
N ALA A 162 -8.31 -3.25 -2.56
CA ALA A 162 -8.03 -3.57 -3.96
C ALA A 162 -8.49 -4.99 -4.33
N ARG A 163 -8.16 -5.99 -3.50
CA ARG A 163 -8.48 -7.40 -3.78
C ARG A 163 -9.93 -7.76 -3.48
N LEU A 164 -10.39 -7.51 -2.26
CA LEU A 164 -11.66 -8.05 -1.77
C LEU A 164 -12.85 -7.20 -2.22
N VAL A 165 -12.69 -5.87 -2.32
CA VAL A 165 -13.78 -5.00 -2.79
C VAL A 165 -13.73 -4.88 -4.32
N PHE A 166 -12.57 -4.51 -4.87
CA PHE A 166 -12.44 -4.16 -6.29
C PHE A 166 -12.00 -5.32 -7.21
N GLY A 167 -11.61 -6.47 -6.65
CA GLY A 167 -11.25 -7.66 -7.43
C GLY A 167 -9.95 -7.52 -8.23
N CYS A 168 -9.05 -6.61 -7.84
CA CYS A 168 -7.72 -6.48 -8.46
C CYS A 168 -6.81 -7.64 -8.04
N ARG A 169 -5.86 -8.01 -8.92
CA ARG A 169 -4.63 -8.68 -8.48
C ARG A 169 -3.75 -7.65 -7.79
N VAL A 170 -3.13 -8.00 -6.68
CA VAL A 170 -2.33 -7.07 -5.88
C VAL A 170 -0.88 -7.49 -5.90
N ALA A 171 0.01 -6.56 -6.25
CA ALA A 171 1.44 -6.73 -6.06
C ALA A 171 1.99 -5.56 -5.22
N CYS A 172 3.10 -5.77 -4.54
CA CYS A 172 3.76 -4.69 -3.83
C CYS A 172 5.28 -4.73 -3.95
N TYR A 173 5.87 -3.55 -3.89
CA TYR A 173 7.29 -3.35 -3.64
C TYR A 173 7.44 -2.54 -2.36
N THR A 174 7.83 -3.20 -1.27
CA THR A 174 7.98 -2.57 0.04
C THR A 174 9.43 -2.14 0.26
N HIS A 175 9.63 -0.84 0.44
CA HIS A 175 10.94 -0.26 0.77
C HIS A 175 11.13 -0.13 2.29
N TYR A 176 10.11 0.35 2.99
CA TYR A 176 10.06 0.41 4.45
C TYR A 176 8.73 -0.18 4.91
N PRO A 177 8.72 -1.20 5.79
CA PRO A 177 7.47 -1.74 6.31
C PRO A 177 6.83 -0.71 7.26
N THR A 178 5.49 -0.68 7.31
CA THR A 178 4.75 0.26 8.17
C THR A 178 5.05 0.03 9.65
N ILE A 179 5.33 -1.22 10.02
CA ILE A 179 5.83 -1.63 11.33
C ILE A 179 6.82 -2.79 11.11
N SER A 180 7.91 -2.83 11.89
CA SER A 180 8.91 -3.91 11.86
C SER A 180 9.01 -4.64 13.20
N THR A 181 9.64 -5.81 13.20
CA THR A 181 9.90 -6.58 14.44
C THR A 181 10.90 -5.86 15.34
N ASP A 182 11.77 -5.03 14.77
CA ASP A 182 12.68 -4.16 15.53
C ASP A 182 11.90 -3.11 16.33
N MET A 183 10.85 -2.52 15.73
CA MET A 183 9.99 -1.57 16.44
C MET A 183 9.27 -2.21 17.63
N LEU A 184 8.84 -3.48 17.49
CA LEU A 184 8.26 -4.25 18.59
C LEU A 184 9.30 -4.50 19.69
N SER A 185 10.49 -4.96 19.31
CA SER A 185 11.60 -5.27 20.21
C SER A 185 12.05 -4.06 21.02
N LEU A 186 12.16 -2.88 20.39
CA LEU A 186 12.55 -1.63 21.06
C LEU A 186 11.55 -1.22 22.16
N VAL A 187 10.25 -1.36 21.90
CA VAL A 187 9.22 -1.03 22.91
C VAL A 187 9.21 -2.06 24.03
N GLU A 188 9.42 -3.34 23.71
CA GLU A 188 9.53 -4.41 24.69
C GLU A 188 10.73 -4.24 25.63
N ARG A 189 11.89 -3.85 25.08
CA ARG A 189 13.11 -3.51 25.85
C ARG A 189 13.04 -2.15 26.52
N ARG A 190 12.00 -1.36 26.25
CA ARG A 190 11.82 0.01 26.76
C ARG A 190 13.00 0.91 26.39
N GLU A 191 13.53 0.78 25.18
CA GLU A 191 14.62 1.59 24.66
C GLU A 191 14.07 2.85 23.97
N GLU A 192 14.66 4.01 24.24
CA GLU A 192 14.26 5.26 23.59
C GLU A 192 14.71 5.27 22.12
N SER A 193 13.83 5.71 21.23
CA SER A 193 14.10 5.78 19.78
C SER A 193 13.21 6.85 19.12
N TYR A 194 13.44 7.14 17.84
CA TYR A 194 12.67 8.14 17.08
C TYR A 194 11.15 7.88 17.14
N ASN A 195 10.75 6.61 17.20
CA ASN A 195 9.37 6.19 17.32
C ASN A 195 8.98 5.80 18.76
N ASN A 196 9.89 5.82 19.74
CA ASN A 196 9.67 5.45 21.13
C ASN A 196 10.20 6.51 22.10
N ARG A 197 9.36 7.51 22.40
CA ARG A 197 9.72 8.66 23.25
C ARG A 197 10.15 8.24 24.66
N GLY A 198 11.11 8.97 25.23
CA GLY A 198 11.61 8.79 26.60
C GLY A 198 10.54 8.68 27.70
N ALA A 199 9.44 9.44 27.58
CA ALA A 199 8.33 9.37 28.53
C ALA A 199 7.63 7.99 28.53
N ILE A 200 7.62 7.30 27.39
CA ILE A 200 7.04 5.96 27.25
C ILE A 200 8.03 4.92 27.77
N SER A 201 9.31 4.98 27.36
CA SER A 201 10.33 4.03 27.83
C SER A 201 10.52 4.06 29.35
N ARG A 202 10.48 5.24 29.97
CA ARG A 202 10.60 5.39 31.43
C ARG A 202 9.38 4.88 32.22
N SER A 203 8.22 4.70 31.58
CA SER A 203 7.00 4.22 32.23
C SER A 203 6.64 2.79 31.83
N ALA A 204 6.58 1.88 32.81
CA ALA A 204 6.20 0.48 32.57
C ALA A 204 4.77 0.34 32.02
N LEU A 205 3.82 1.16 32.52
CA LEU A 205 2.43 1.13 32.06
C LEU A 205 2.31 1.63 30.61
N LEU A 206 2.94 2.75 30.28
CA LEU A 206 2.89 3.32 28.92
C LEU A 206 3.59 2.40 27.91
N SER A 207 4.72 1.80 28.30
CA SER A 207 5.41 0.80 27.48
C SER A 207 4.54 -0.43 27.22
N ARG A 208 3.85 -0.96 28.26
CA ARG A 208 2.92 -2.09 28.10
C ARG A 208 1.74 -1.74 27.19
N ALA A 209 1.13 -0.58 27.37
CA ALA A 209 0.02 -0.11 26.54
C ALA A 209 0.45 0.04 25.07
N LYS A 210 1.63 0.64 24.84
CA LYS A 210 2.17 0.80 23.49
C LYS A 210 2.53 -0.54 22.84
N LEU A 211 3.11 -1.47 23.59
CA LEU A 211 3.43 -2.81 23.10
C LEU A 211 2.16 -3.56 22.69
N ALA A 212 1.09 -3.47 23.48
CA ALA A 212 -0.21 -4.04 23.12
C ALA A 212 -0.75 -3.42 21.82
N TYR A 213 -0.67 -2.08 21.68
CA TYR A 213 -1.04 -1.40 20.44
C TYR A 213 -0.21 -1.87 19.24
N TYR A 214 1.12 -1.94 19.36
CA TYR A 214 1.98 -2.40 18.26
C TYR A 214 1.74 -3.85 17.89
N ARG A 215 1.49 -4.74 18.85
CA ARG A 215 1.15 -6.15 18.57
C ARG A 215 -0.17 -6.28 17.82
N LEU A 216 -1.22 -5.56 18.27
CA LEU A 216 -2.50 -5.52 17.56
C LEU A 216 -2.36 -4.95 16.15
N PHE A 217 -1.61 -3.85 16.01
CA PHE A 217 -1.36 -3.22 14.73
C PHE A 217 -0.55 -4.12 13.78
N ALA A 218 0.50 -4.79 14.27
CA ALA A 218 1.29 -5.75 13.50
C ALA A 218 0.44 -6.93 13.02
N GLY A 219 -0.46 -7.45 13.87
CA GLY A 219 -1.42 -8.48 13.47
C GLY A 219 -2.35 -8.02 12.34
N ALA A 220 -2.92 -6.81 12.47
CA ALA A 220 -3.76 -6.23 11.41
C ALA A 220 -2.98 -5.96 10.12
N TYR A 221 -1.74 -5.47 10.23
CA TYR A 221 -0.82 -5.26 9.12
C TYR A 221 -0.50 -6.57 8.40
N GLY A 222 -0.26 -7.65 9.14
CA GLY A 222 -0.05 -8.98 8.58
C GLY A 222 -1.27 -9.52 7.83
N VAL A 223 -2.48 -9.38 8.38
CA VAL A 223 -3.72 -9.75 7.69
C VAL A 223 -3.92 -8.96 6.40
N ALA A 224 -3.64 -7.66 6.43
CA ALA A 224 -3.73 -6.82 5.23
C ALA A 224 -2.69 -7.23 4.17
N GLY A 225 -1.44 -7.47 4.59
CA GLY A 225 -0.33 -7.90 3.73
C GLY A 225 -0.60 -9.21 2.99
N ARG A 226 -1.26 -10.18 3.64
CA ARG A 226 -1.68 -11.47 3.04
C ARG A 226 -2.63 -11.33 1.84
N CYS A 227 -3.19 -10.14 1.61
CA CYS A 227 -4.00 -9.87 0.42
C CYS A 227 -3.17 -9.59 -0.84
N ALA A 228 -1.83 -9.51 -0.75
CA ALA A 228 -0.97 -9.41 -1.92
C ALA A 228 -0.77 -10.77 -2.61
N ASP A 229 -0.87 -10.81 -3.94
CA ASP A 229 -0.54 -11.98 -4.77
C ASP A 229 0.96 -12.11 -5.01
N SER A 230 1.69 -10.99 -5.00
CA SER A 230 3.14 -10.95 -5.19
C SER A 230 3.77 -9.87 -4.33
N VAL A 231 4.77 -10.26 -3.55
CA VAL A 231 5.42 -9.39 -2.55
C VAL A 231 6.91 -9.29 -2.88
N MET A 232 7.36 -8.06 -3.15
CA MET A 232 8.76 -7.73 -3.39
C MET A 232 9.26 -6.77 -2.31
N CYS A 233 10.50 -6.94 -1.89
CA CYS A 233 11.14 -6.15 -0.85
C CYS A 233 12.50 -5.66 -1.31
N ASN A 234 12.85 -4.42 -0.95
CA ASN A 234 14.12 -3.79 -1.36
C ASN A 234 15.38 -4.44 -0.80
N SER A 235 15.26 -5.30 0.23
CA SER A 235 16.41 -5.86 0.93
C SER A 235 16.03 -7.16 1.62
N ALA A 236 17.04 -7.96 1.99
CA ALA A 236 16.86 -9.13 2.82
C ALA A 236 16.30 -8.78 4.21
N TRP A 237 16.68 -7.62 4.77
CA TRP A 237 16.15 -7.13 6.05
C TRP A 237 14.65 -6.87 5.95
N THR A 238 14.20 -6.12 4.96
CA THR A 238 12.77 -5.83 4.77
C THR A 238 11.98 -7.11 4.50
N ALA A 239 12.51 -8.00 3.66
CA ALA A 239 11.87 -9.29 3.37
C ALA A 239 11.74 -10.17 4.62
N ALA A 240 12.70 -10.15 5.54
CA ALA A 240 12.62 -10.89 6.80
C ALA A 240 11.48 -10.37 7.70
N HIS A 241 11.37 -9.06 7.88
CA HIS A 241 10.27 -8.45 8.66
C HIS A 241 8.91 -8.73 8.04
N ILE A 242 8.80 -8.64 6.71
CA ILE A 242 7.56 -8.93 6.00
C ILE A 242 7.19 -10.40 6.12
N ARG A 243 8.14 -11.34 5.96
CA ARG A 243 7.89 -12.77 6.16
C ARG A 243 7.42 -13.07 7.58
N ASP A 244 8.04 -12.47 8.59
CA ASP A 244 7.66 -12.67 9.99
C ASP A 244 6.26 -12.13 10.30
N ILE A 245 5.97 -10.88 9.92
CA ILE A 245 4.71 -10.22 10.30
C ILE A 245 3.55 -10.68 9.41
N TRP A 246 3.77 -10.77 8.09
CA TRP A 246 2.71 -11.14 7.14
C TRP A 246 2.55 -12.65 7.02
N GLY A 247 3.59 -13.45 7.27
CA GLY A 247 3.54 -14.90 7.08
C GLY A 247 3.32 -15.29 5.62
N VAL A 248 3.94 -14.54 4.68
CA VAL A 248 3.90 -14.81 3.24
C VAL A 248 5.31 -14.77 2.68
N GLU A 249 5.55 -15.46 1.55
CA GLU A 249 6.81 -15.36 0.83
C GLU A 249 7.02 -13.93 0.29
N ALA A 250 8.26 -13.45 0.38
CA ALA A 250 8.66 -12.12 -0.08
C ALA A 250 9.97 -12.20 -0.85
N ALA A 251 9.92 -11.85 -2.14
CA ALA A 251 11.09 -11.84 -3.00
C ALA A 251 11.98 -10.63 -2.69
N VAL A 252 13.29 -10.84 -2.59
CA VAL A 252 14.25 -9.74 -2.48
C VAL A 252 14.54 -9.20 -3.88
N VAL A 253 14.16 -7.95 -4.13
CA VAL A 253 14.42 -7.22 -5.36
C VAL A 253 15.10 -5.92 -4.97
N PHE A 254 16.41 -5.84 -5.15
CA PHE A 254 17.17 -4.65 -4.75
C PHE A 254 16.75 -3.41 -5.56
N PRO A 255 16.80 -2.20 -4.95
CA PRO A 255 16.49 -0.97 -5.65
C PRO A 255 17.34 -0.80 -6.91
N PRO A 256 16.76 -0.29 -8.01
CA PRO A 256 17.52 -0.02 -9.21
C PRO A 256 18.60 1.03 -8.91
N CYS A 257 19.83 0.76 -9.31
CA CYS A 257 20.95 1.69 -9.26
C CYS A 257 21.48 1.91 -10.68
N ASN A 258 21.76 3.16 -11.06
CA ASN A 258 22.24 3.51 -12.39
C ASN A 258 23.71 3.80 -12.19
N THR A 259 24.53 2.94 -12.77
CA THR A 259 25.99 3.02 -12.66
C THR A 259 26.62 3.48 -13.97
N GLU A 260 25.85 3.74 -15.04
CA GLU A 260 26.37 4.11 -16.36
C GLU A 260 27.28 5.34 -16.29
N ALA A 261 26.86 6.39 -15.58
CA ALA A 261 27.68 7.58 -15.36
C ALA A 261 28.96 7.29 -14.55
N LEU A 262 28.91 6.32 -13.62
CA LEU A 262 30.07 5.92 -12.82
C LEU A 262 31.05 5.06 -13.61
N GLN A 263 30.58 4.27 -14.57
CA GLN A 263 31.42 3.47 -15.46
C GLN A 263 32.27 4.34 -16.40
N GLY A 264 31.82 5.57 -16.70
CA GLY A 264 32.58 6.54 -17.47
C GLY A 264 33.68 7.27 -16.68
N ILE A 265 33.72 7.11 -15.35
CA ILE A 265 34.77 7.71 -14.50
C ILE A 265 36.01 6.84 -14.64
N GLY A 266 37.10 7.41 -15.14
CA GLY A 266 38.39 6.72 -15.22
C GLY A 266 38.81 6.19 -13.85
N LEU A 267 39.11 4.89 -13.78
CA LEU A 267 39.76 4.28 -12.63
C LEU A 267 41.19 4.81 -12.61
N GLY A 268 41.41 5.97 -11.98
CA GLY A 268 42.74 6.60 -11.88
C GLY A 268 43.78 5.55 -11.48
N GLY A 269 44.84 5.46 -12.29
CA GLY A 269 45.94 4.50 -12.27
C GLY A 269 45.99 3.51 -11.10
N ARG A 270 45.85 2.23 -11.42
CA ARG A 270 46.66 1.19 -10.78
C ARG A 270 47.88 0.95 -11.64
#